data_AF-A0A521RYH5-F1
#
_entry.id   AF-A0A521RYH5-F1
#
_cell.length_a   1.000
_cell.length_b   1.000
_cell.length_c   1.000
_cell.angle_alpha   90.00
_cell.angle_beta   90.00
_cell.angle_gamma   90.00
#
_symmetry.space_group_name_H-M   'P 1'
#
loop_
_entity.id
_entity.type
_entity.pdbx_description
1 polymer ?
#
loop_
_entity_poly.entity_id
_entity_poly.type
_entity_poly.pdbx_seq_one_letter_code
_entity_poly.pdbx_strand_id
1 'polypeptide(L)'
;MSLDNETKRQTACEAAYLLNEITRQLWASSLVLELLEPWLRRTPTPFWKIGTVRNMVMTSTIVNLYRLEEARDKLLTGWLLTEEQLRTFGFFSLEEFIGGKGKWKSFVMLRHQYAGHATANKGEGNKPGKIVSAKLLGEALRETGVFELEAFLKRVEEQLLPGAFKTIDELNRLYPEVTKFITEDYPLELEKGRLGR
;
A
#
# COMPACT_ATOMS: atom_id res chain seq x y z
N MET A 1 -5.78 -17.40 -22.28
CA MET A 1 -7.23 -17.25 -22.54
C MET A 1 -7.55 -15.79 -22.34
N SER A 2 -8.23 -15.14 -23.29
CA SER A 2 -8.74 -13.78 -23.04
C SER A 2 -9.89 -13.88 -22.05
N LEU A 3 -9.86 -13.09 -20.97
CA LEU A 3 -11.03 -12.93 -20.10
C LEU A 3 -12.25 -12.51 -20.92
N ASP A 4 -13.41 -13.04 -20.57
CA ASP A 4 -14.67 -12.53 -21.07
C ASP A 4 -14.89 -11.09 -20.58
N ASN A 5 -15.77 -10.36 -21.26
CA ASN A 5 -15.98 -8.95 -20.98
C ASN A 5 -16.53 -8.70 -19.57
N GLU A 6 -17.33 -9.61 -19.01
CA GLU A 6 -17.87 -9.45 -17.67
C GLU A 6 -16.78 -9.56 -16.61
N THR A 7 -15.91 -10.56 -16.73
CA THR A 7 -14.79 -10.72 -15.82
C THR A 7 -13.83 -9.53 -15.88
N LYS A 8 -13.60 -8.94 -17.07
CA LYS A 8 -12.79 -7.71 -17.20
C LYS A 8 -13.44 -6.53 -16.49
N ARG A 9 -14.76 -6.33 -16.65
CA ARG A 9 -15.50 -5.26 -15.98
C ARG A 9 -15.41 -5.37 -14.46
N GLN A 10 -15.70 -6.56 -13.92
CA GLN A 10 -15.60 -6.83 -12.49
C GLN A 10 -14.19 -6.58 -11.96
N THR A 11 -13.17 -7.09 -12.67
CA THR A 11 -11.76 -6.89 -12.29
C THR A 11 -11.38 -5.41 -12.30
N ALA A 12 -11.88 -4.62 -13.27
CA ALA A 12 -11.62 -3.19 -13.33
C ALA A 12 -12.24 -2.44 -12.14
N CYS A 13 -13.48 -2.77 -11.77
CA CYS A 13 -14.15 -2.24 -10.58
C CYS A 13 -13.37 -2.52 -9.30
N GLU A 14 -12.98 -3.79 -9.08
CA GLU A 14 -12.22 -4.19 -7.90
C GLU A 14 -10.83 -3.57 -7.85
N ALA A 15 -10.11 -3.53 -8.99
CA ALA A 15 -8.81 -2.92 -9.09
C ALA A 15 -8.87 -1.43 -8.77
N ALA A 16 -9.81 -0.70 -9.37
CA ALA A 16 -9.96 0.74 -9.15
C ALA A 16 -10.39 1.05 -7.70
N TYR A 17 -11.28 0.25 -7.11
CA TYR A 17 -11.64 0.36 -5.70
C TYR A 17 -10.42 0.19 -4.79
N LEU A 18 -9.64 -0.88 -4.99
CA LEU A 18 -8.44 -1.14 -4.20
C LEU A 18 -7.39 -0.03 -4.37
N LEU A 19 -7.11 0.40 -5.59
CA LEU A 19 -6.18 1.51 -5.85
C LEU A 19 -6.63 2.79 -5.15
N ASN A 20 -7.92 3.13 -5.20
CA ASN A 20 -8.46 4.32 -4.55
C ASN A 20 -8.33 4.24 -3.01
N GLU A 21 -8.67 3.10 -2.40
CA GLU A 21 -8.48 2.91 -0.96
C GLU A 21 -6.99 2.99 -0.55
N ILE A 22 -6.12 2.30 -1.28
CA ILE A 22 -4.68 2.25 -1.00
C ILE A 22 -4.05 3.64 -1.14
N THR A 23 -4.34 4.36 -2.22
CA THR A 23 -3.78 5.70 -2.48
C THR A 23 -4.25 6.72 -1.45
N ARG A 24 -5.51 6.66 -1.00
CA ARG A 24 -6.02 7.48 0.11
C ARG A 24 -5.29 7.21 1.42
N GLN A 25 -5.02 5.94 1.75
CA GLN A 25 -4.30 5.58 2.97
C GLN A 25 -2.82 6.01 2.94
N LEU A 26 -2.18 5.92 1.77
CA LEU A 26 -0.82 6.42 1.56
C LEU A 26 -0.75 7.94 1.66
N TRP A 27 -1.71 8.66 1.08
CA TRP A 27 -1.81 10.12 1.20
C TRP A 27 -2.10 10.56 2.64
N ALA A 28 -3.04 9.89 3.32
CA ALA A 28 -3.38 10.18 4.71
C ALA A 28 -2.18 10.00 5.65
N SER A 29 -1.28 9.06 5.34
CA SER A 29 -0.06 8.81 6.12
C SER A 29 0.83 10.05 6.20
N SER A 30 0.98 10.80 5.11
CA SER A 30 1.74 12.07 5.11
C SER A 30 1.03 13.16 5.90
N LEU A 31 -0.28 13.34 5.67
CA LEU A 31 -1.09 14.33 6.39
C LEU A 31 -1.03 14.10 7.91
N VAL A 32 -1.06 12.84 8.36
CA VAL A 32 -0.94 12.51 9.78
C VAL A 32 0.42 12.91 10.35
N LEU A 33 1.51 12.80 9.59
CA LEU A 33 2.84 13.25 10.06
C LEU A 33 2.93 14.76 10.14
N GLU A 34 2.36 15.50 9.18
CA GLU A 34 2.29 16.97 9.25
C GLU A 34 1.57 17.44 10.52
N LEU A 35 0.50 16.74 10.91
CA LEU A 35 -0.24 17.02 12.14
C LEU A 35 0.57 16.76 13.43
N LEU A 36 1.72 16.07 13.35
CA LEU A 36 2.64 15.89 14.48
C LEU A 36 3.58 17.07 14.71
N GLU A 37 3.76 17.96 13.73
CA GLU A 37 4.68 19.10 13.84
C GLU A 37 4.49 19.93 15.13
N PRO A 38 3.26 20.25 15.57
CA PRO A 38 3.07 21.02 16.80
C PRO A 38 3.57 20.29 18.04
N TRP A 39 3.54 18.95 18.07
CA TRP A 39 4.02 18.16 19.20
C TRP A 39 5.55 18.15 19.30
N LEU A 40 6.25 18.17 18.16
CA LEU A 40 7.72 18.29 18.12
C LEU A 40 8.20 19.61 18.70
N ARG A 41 7.36 20.66 18.63
CA ARG A 41 7.66 22.01 19.16
C ARG A 41 7.28 22.20 20.64
N ARG A 42 6.64 21.22 21.29
CA ARG A 42 6.25 21.30 22.71
C ARG A 42 7.40 20.99 23.65
N THR A 43 7.39 21.63 24.82
CA THR A 43 8.32 21.37 25.92
C THR A 43 7.54 21.02 27.20
N PRO A 44 7.70 19.80 27.77
CA PRO A 44 8.49 18.70 27.22
C PRO A 44 7.83 18.08 25.97
N THR A 45 8.65 17.55 25.07
CA THR A 45 8.17 16.83 23.90
C THR A 45 7.48 15.53 24.32
N PRO A 46 6.23 15.26 23.88
CA PRO A 46 5.52 14.04 24.24
C PRO A 46 6.00 12.84 23.40
N PHE A 47 7.23 12.37 23.66
CA PHE A 47 7.92 11.35 22.86
C PHE A 47 7.09 10.08 22.62
N TRP A 48 6.37 9.58 23.63
CA TRP A 48 5.57 8.37 23.48
C TRP A 48 4.42 8.56 22.48
N LYS A 49 3.75 9.72 22.48
CA LYS A 49 2.65 10.00 21.56
C LYS A 49 3.17 10.08 20.14
N ILE A 50 4.29 10.77 19.94
CA ILE A 50 4.95 10.90 18.64
C ILE A 50 5.40 9.52 18.13
N GLY A 51 6.05 8.73 18.98
CA GLY A 51 6.50 7.38 18.64
C GLY A 51 5.34 6.47 18.22
N THR A 52 4.21 6.51 18.95
CA THR A 52 3.01 5.74 18.61
C THR A 52 2.47 6.12 17.24
N VAL A 53 2.29 7.42 16.96
CA VAL A 53 1.74 7.85 15.67
C VAL A 53 2.70 7.52 14.53
N ARG A 54 4.02 7.74 14.71
CA ARG A 54 5.02 7.35 13.70
C ARG A 54 4.98 5.85 13.41
N ASN A 55 4.82 5.01 14.42
CA ASN A 55 4.70 3.57 14.23
C ASN A 55 3.41 3.18 13.48
N MET A 56 2.28 3.84 13.78
CA MET A 56 1.02 3.64 13.06
C MET A 56 1.16 4.02 11.58
N VAL A 57 1.75 5.17 11.29
CA VAL A 57 1.97 5.66 9.92
C VAL A 57 2.93 4.73 9.18
N MET A 58 4.04 4.32 9.79
CA MET A 58 4.99 3.39 9.19
C MET A 58 4.32 2.05 8.85
N THR A 59 3.53 1.50 9.78
CA THR A 59 2.79 0.25 9.56
C THR A 59 1.80 0.39 8.40
N SER A 60 0.99 1.45 8.41
CA SER A 60 0.03 1.73 7.32
C SER A 60 0.74 1.87 5.97
N THR A 61 1.85 2.58 5.93
CA THR A 61 2.66 2.79 4.71
C THR A 61 3.17 1.46 4.15
N ILE A 62 3.79 0.64 5.00
CA ILE A 62 4.34 -0.67 4.59
C ILE A 62 3.23 -1.58 4.06
N VAL A 63 2.09 -1.65 4.76
CA VAL A 63 0.95 -2.47 4.36
C VAL A 63 0.41 -2.02 3.00
N ASN A 64 0.13 -0.73 2.85
CA ASN A 64 -0.55 -0.23 1.67
C ASN A 64 0.36 -0.21 0.43
N LEU A 65 1.68 -0.03 0.58
CA LEU A 65 2.61 -0.23 -0.54
C LEU A 65 2.66 -1.69 -1.01
N TYR A 66 2.61 -2.65 -0.09
CA TYR A 66 2.54 -4.07 -0.49
C TYR A 66 1.20 -4.39 -1.16
N ARG A 67 0.08 -3.88 -0.64
CA ARG A 67 -1.23 -4.03 -1.28
C ARG A 67 -1.27 -3.37 -2.66
N LEU A 68 -0.53 -2.27 -2.84
CA LEU A 68 -0.41 -1.59 -4.14
C LEU A 68 0.31 -2.48 -5.15
N GLU A 69 1.39 -3.16 -4.74
CA GLU A 69 2.06 -4.18 -5.56
C GLU A 69 1.09 -5.30 -5.92
N GLU A 70 0.35 -5.83 -4.97
CA GLU A 70 -0.59 -6.92 -5.25
C GLU A 70 -1.70 -6.49 -6.21
N ALA A 71 -2.27 -5.29 -6.04
CA ALA A 71 -3.27 -4.75 -6.95
C ALA A 71 -2.69 -4.55 -8.36
N ARG A 72 -1.47 -4.00 -8.44
CA ARG A 72 -0.77 -3.77 -9.71
C ARG A 72 -0.48 -5.07 -10.45
N ASP A 73 0.06 -6.07 -9.74
CA ASP A 73 0.60 -7.25 -10.39
C ASP A 73 -0.48 -8.31 -10.61
N LYS A 74 -1.43 -8.44 -9.67
CA LYS A 74 -2.47 -9.49 -9.74
C LYS A 74 -3.75 -9.04 -10.43
N LEU A 75 -4.07 -7.75 -10.43
CA LEU A 75 -5.32 -7.24 -11.05
C LEU A 75 -5.03 -6.45 -12.32
N LEU A 76 -4.07 -5.53 -12.31
CA LEU A 76 -3.78 -4.71 -13.49
C LEU A 76 -3.00 -5.49 -14.55
N THR A 77 -1.72 -5.80 -14.28
CA THR A 77 -0.88 -6.51 -15.25
C THR A 77 -1.29 -7.96 -15.48
N GLY A 78 -1.93 -8.57 -14.47
CA GLY A 78 -2.51 -9.90 -14.61
C GLY A 78 -3.63 -9.98 -15.63
N TRP A 79 -4.43 -8.92 -15.83
CA TRP A 79 -5.72 -9.04 -16.51
C TRP A 79 -6.18 -7.85 -17.37
N LEU A 80 -5.84 -6.62 -17.01
CA LEU A 80 -6.46 -5.40 -17.56
C LEU A 80 -5.53 -4.57 -18.44
N LEU A 81 -4.28 -4.38 -18.03
CA LEU A 81 -3.33 -3.45 -18.63
C LEU A 81 -1.98 -4.13 -18.83
N THR A 82 -1.21 -3.73 -19.83
CA THR A 82 0.16 -4.21 -19.97
C THR A 82 1.12 -3.42 -19.10
N GLU A 83 2.30 -4.00 -18.81
CA GLU A 83 3.39 -3.31 -18.12
C GLU A 83 3.78 -2.00 -18.83
N GLU A 84 3.77 -1.98 -20.17
CA GLU A 84 4.07 -0.79 -20.98
C GLU A 84 3.02 0.33 -20.81
N GLN A 85 1.73 -0.04 -20.74
CA GLN A 85 0.67 0.93 -20.46
C GLN A 85 0.84 1.55 -19.08
N LEU A 86 1.11 0.75 -18.05
CA LEU A 86 1.34 1.25 -16.70
C LEU A 86 2.57 2.17 -16.63
N ARG A 87 3.66 1.84 -17.32
CA ARG A 87 4.84 2.72 -17.43
C ARG A 87 4.50 4.05 -18.09
N THR A 88 3.65 4.05 -19.12
CA THR A 88 3.19 5.29 -19.78
C THR A 88 2.42 6.20 -18.81
N PHE A 89 1.68 5.61 -17.87
CA PHE A 89 1.00 6.36 -16.80
C PHE A 89 1.97 6.82 -15.69
N GLY A 90 3.21 6.32 -15.68
CA GLY A 90 4.17 6.54 -14.61
C GLY A 90 3.96 5.60 -13.41
N PHE A 91 3.21 4.51 -13.57
CA PHE A 91 2.98 3.53 -12.51
C PHE A 91 3.98 2.36 -12.62
N PHE A 92 5.21 2.64 -12.21
CA PHE A 92 6.30 1.67 -12.16
C PHE A 92 6.04 0.53 -11.16
N SER A 93 6.78 -0.57 -11.32
CA SER A 93 6.75 -1.66 -10.33
C SER A 93 7.19 -1.14 -8.96
N LEU A 94 6.61 -1.70 -7.89
CA LEU A 94 7.01 -1.31 -6.53
C LEU A 94 8.45 -1.75 -6.24
N GLU A 95 8.92 -2.83 -6.88
CA GLU A 95 10.32 -3.21 -6.86
C GLU A 95 11.21 -2.08 -7.40
N GLU A 96 10.90 -1.51 -8.56
CA GLU A 96 11.64 -0.37 -9.12
C GLU A 96 11.58 0.86 -8.22
N PHE A 97 10.40 1.21 -7.71
CA PHE A 97 10.22 2.35 -6.81
C PHE A 97 11.05 2.23 -5.52
N ILE A 98 11.09 1.04 -4.92
CA ILE A 98 11.88 0.76 -3.70
C ILE A 98 13.39 0.73 -4.01
N GLY A 99 13.78 0.52 -5.27
CA GLY A 99 15.16 0.57 -5.74
C GLY A 99 15.77 -0.81 -6.05
N GLY A 100 14.94 -1.72 -6.58
CA GLY A 100 15.33 -3.01 -7.13
C GLY A 100 15.14 -4.20 -6.18
N LYS A 101 15.30 -5.41 -6.75
CA LYS A 101 15.07 -6.71 -6.09
C LYS A 101 15.64 -6.85 -4.68
N GLY A 102 16.87 -6.37 -4.47
CA GLY A 102 17.54 -6.46 -3.17
C GLY A 102 16.78 -5.69 -2.08
N LYS A 103 16.45 -4.42 -2.36
CA LYS A 103 15.69 -3.57 -1.44
C LYS A 103 14.24 -4.03 -1.31
N TRP A 104 13.66 -4.54 -2.38
CA TRP A 104 12.33 -5.15 -2.32
C TRP A 104 12.27 -6.34 -1.36
N LYS A 105 13.27 -7.23 -1.38
CA LYS A 105 13.36 -8.33 -0.40
C LYS A 105 13.40 -7.82 1.04
N SER A 106 14.15 -6.76 1.31
CA SER A 106 14.19 -6.10 2.62
C SER A 106 12.84 -5.47 2.97
N PHE A 107 12.15 -4.86 2.01
CA PHE A 107 10.80 -4.33 2.20
C PHE A 107 9.78 -5.43 2.53
N VAL A 108 9.81 -6.56 1.84
CA VAL A 108 8.95 -7.72 2.13
C VAL A 108 9.18 -8.24 3.55
N MET A 109 10.43 -8.24 4.04
CA MET A 109 10.75 -8.57 5.43
C MET A 109 10.09 -7.59 6.41
N LEU A 110 10.14 -6.28 6.14
CA LEU A 110 9.43 -5.26 6.94
C LEU A 110 7.92 -5.57 6.98
N ARG A 111 7.31 -5.81 5.83
CA ARG A 111 5.89 -6.18 5.73
C ARG A 111 5.55 -7.40 6.57
N HIS A 112 6.41 -8.43 6.58
CA HIS A 112 6.19 -9.62 7.39
C HIS A 112 6.24 -9.30 8.89
N GLN A 113 7.15 -8.43 9.32
CA GLN A 113 7.28 -8.07 10.74
C GLN A 113 6.19 -7.10 11.23
N TYR A 114 5.77 -6.14 10.39
CA TYR A 114 4.80 -5.10 10.75
C TYR A 114 3.34 -5.49 10.49
N ALA A 115 3.09 -6.40 9.53
CA ALA A 115 1.74 -6.75 9.08
C ALA A 115 1.49 -8.25 8.91
N GLY A 116 2.53 -9.08 9.05
CA GLY A 116 2.39 -10.53 9.11
C GLY A 116 1.97 -10.99 10.50
N HIS A 117 1.99 -12.31 10.71
CA HIS A 117 1.82 -12.88 12.03
C HIS A 117 2.92 -12.37 12.97
N ALA A 118 2.60 -12.19 14.26
CA ALA A 118 3.55 -11.71 15.28
C ALA A 118 4.85 -12.54 15.36
N THR A 119 4.85 -13.75 14.77
CA THR A 119 6.02 -14.59 14.59
C THR A 119 6.10 -15.11 13.16
N ALA A 120 7.30 -15.34 12.63
CA ALA A 120 7.45 -15.91 11.29
C ALA A 120 6.85 -17.33 11.25
N ASN A 121 5.67 -17.48 10.66
CA ASN A 121 5.08 -18.78 10.37
C ASN A 121 5.86 -19.43 9.22
N LYS A 122 6.89 -20.21 9.57
CA LYS A 122 7.39 -21.40 8.86
C LYS A 122 8.56 -21.98 9.67
N GLY A 123 8.22 -22.75 10.70
CA GLY A 123 9.09 -23.80 11.20
C GLY A 123 8.33 -25.10 11.03
N GLU A 124 8.77 -25.96 10.11
CA GLU A 124 8.39 -27.36 10.16
C GLU A 124 8.69 -27.88 11.58
N GLY A 125 7.66 -28.38 12.26
CA GLY A 125 7.72 -28.95 13.61
C GLY A 125 7.74 -27.92 14.74
N ASN A 126 6.64 -27.80 15.49
CA ASN A 126 6.43 -27.35 16.89
C ASN A 126 7.41 -26.33 17.55
N LYS A 127 8.19 -25.56 16.79
CA LYS A 127 9.13 -24.56 17.30
C LYS A 127 8.42 -23.21 17.35
N PRO A 128 8.57 -22.44 18.45
CA PRO A 128 8.06 -21.08 18.49
C PRO A 128 8.63 -20.27 17.32
N GLY A 129 7.76 -19.58 16.59
CA GLY A 129 8.20 -18.63 15.58
C GLY A 129 9.03 -17.52 16.23
N LYS A 130 10.01 -17.00 15.51
CA LYS A 130 10.90 -15.93 15.99
C LYS A 130 10.57 -14.63 15.26
N ILE A 131 10.65 -13.51 15.98
CA ILE A 131 10.66 -12.18 15.36
C ILE A 131 11.98 -11.96 14.64
N VAL A 132 11.98 -11.06 13.66
CA VAL A 132 13.20 -10.59 13.01
C VAL A 132 14.07 -9.89 14.06
N SER A 133 15.38 -10.15 14.05
CA SER A 133 16.29 -9.48 14.99
C SER A 133 16.29 -7.96 14.77
N ALA A 134 16.40 -7.18 15.84
CA ALA A 134 16.39 -5.71 15.77
C ALA A 134 17.46 -5.14 14.81
N LYS A 135 18.64 -5.78 14.74
CA LYS A 135 19.71 -5.40 13.81
C LYS A 135 19.25 -5.51 12.35
N LEU A 136 18.73 -6.68 11.96
CA LEU A 136 18.22 -6.92 10.60
C LEU A 136 17.04 -6.00 10.27
N LEU A 137 16.15 -5.77 11.23
CA LEU A 137 15.01 -4.88 11.03
C LEU A 137 15.46 -3.43 10.80
N GLY A 138 16.44 -2.95 11.57
CA GLY A 138 17.04 -1.63 11.40
C GLY A 138 17.81 -1.47 10.08
N GLU A 139 18.50 -2.53 9.64
CA GLU A 139 19.14 -2.57 8.32
C GLU A 139 18.09 -2.47 7.20
N ALA A 140 17.03 -3.28 7.25
CA ALA A 140 15.95 -3.26 6.27
C ALA A 140 15.23 -1.90 6.21
N LEU A 141 14.96 -1.27 7.37
CA LEU A 141 14.38 0.09 7.43
C LEU A 141 15.26 1.12 6.72
N ARG A 142 16.58 1.06 6.88
CA ARG A 142 17.52 1.96 6.20
C ARG A 142 17.61 1.68 4.70
N GLU A 143 17.75 0.40 4.32
CA GLU A 143 17.92 0.00 2.92
C GLU A 143 16.74 0.41 2.03
N THR A 144 15.52 0.29 2.58
CA THR A 144 14.26 0.65 1.91
C THR A 144 13.97 2.16 1.94
N GLY A 145 14.65 2.91 2.83
CA GLY A 145 14.41 4.33 3.06
C GLY A 145 13.26 4.61 4.04
N VAL A 146 12.52 3.60 4.50
CA VAL A 146 11.37 3.76 5.43
C VAL A 146 11.79 4.31 6.79
N PHE A 147 13.06 4.17 7.17
CA PHE A 147 13.62 4.79 8.38
C PHE A 147 13.39 6.32 8.39
N GLU A 148 13.62 6.98 7.26
CA GLU A 148 13.38 8.42 7.06
C GLU A 148 11.95 8.62 6.54
N LEU A 149 10.97 8.29 7.39
CA LEU A 149 9.56 8.12 7.01
C LEU A 149 8.96 9.32 6.26
N GLU A 150 9.28 10.55 6.65
CA GLU A 150 8.78 11.78 6.00
C GLU A 150 9.32 11.92 4.57
N ALA A 151 10.63 11.77 4.39
CA ALA A 151 11.26 11.80 3.06
C ALA A 151 10.77 10.65 2.18
N PHE A 152 10.53 9.48 2.78
CA PHE A 152 9.98 8.32 2.09
C PHE A 152 8.54 8.56 1.62
N LEU A 153 7.66 9.09 2.46
CA LEU A 153 6.29 9.41 2.10
C LEU A 153 6.21 10.52 1.05
N LYS A 154 7.08 11.54 1.14
CA LYS A 154 7.21 12.54 0.08
C LYS A 154 7.56 11.91 -1.28
N ARG A 155 8.48 10.93 -1.31
CA ARG A 155 8.75 10.17 -2.54
C ARG A 155 7.54 9.37 -3.01
N VAL A 156 6.76 8.78 -2.11
CA VAL A 156 5.51 8.08 -2.47
C VAL A 156 4.55 9.04 -3.16
N GLU A 157 4.34 10.23 -2.60
CA GLU A 157 3.46 11.26 -3.17
C GLU A 157 3.93 11.79 -4.53
N GLU A 158 5.22 12.04 -4.67
CA GLU A 158 5.77 12.65 -5.87
C GLU A 158 5.99 11.65 -7.01
N GLN A 159 6.32 10.40 -6.69
CA GLN A 159 6.84 9.44 -7.68
C GLN A 159 5.92 8.23 -7.91
N LEU A 160 5.02 7.91 -6.98
CA LEU A 160 4.20 6.69 -7.04
C LEU A 160 2.70 6.98 -7.20
N LEU A 161 2.14 7.81 -6.32
CA LEU A 161 0.70 8.12 -6.34
C LEU A 161 0.20 8.73 -7.66
N PRO A 162 0.94 9.61 -8.37
CA PRO A 162 0.45 10.19 -9.62
C PRO A 162 0.19 9.14 -10.70
N GLY A 163 1.02 8.09 -10.77
CA GLY A 163 0.82 6.99 -11.70
C GLY A 163 -0.40 6.14 -11.34
N ALA A 164 -0.61 5.89 -10.05
CA ALA A 164 -1.80 5.18 -9.57
C ALA A 164 -3.08 5.96 -9.87
N PHE A 165 -3.10 7.29 -9.64
CA PHE A 165 -4.27 8.13 -9.96
C PHE A 165 -4.59 8.13 -11.46
N LYS A 166 -3.59 8.33 -12.32
CA LYS A 166 -3.79 8.23 -13.78
C LYS A 166 -4.33 6.88 -14.21
N THR A 167 -3.89 5.81 -13.54
CA THR A 167 -4.39 4.46 -13.80
C THR A 167 -5.87 4.33 -13.41
N ILE A 168 -6.28 4.90 -12.27
CA ILE A 168 -7.69 4.96 -11.87
C ILE A 168 -8.52 5.74 -12.90
N ASP A 169 -8.02 6.88 -13.37
CA ASP A 169 -8.69 7.69 -14.39
C ASP A 169 -8.88 6.90 -15.69
N GLU A 170 -7.85 6.17 -16.12
CA GLU A 170 -7.90 5.33 -17.31
C GLU A 170 -8.88 4.16 -17.15
N LEU A 171 -8.91 3.51 -15.98
CA LEU A 171 -9.90 2.47 -15.68
C LEU A 171 -11.33 3.03 -15.74
N ASN A 172 -11.59 4.22 -15.19
CA ASN A 172 -12.90 4.87 -15.31
C ASN A 172 -13.26 5.21 -16.76
N ARG A 173 -12.28 5.62 -17.57
CA ARG A 173 -12.49 5.92 -19.00
C ARG A 173 -12.86 4.67 -19.80
N LEU A 174 -12.20 3.54 -19.51
CA LEU A 174 -12.42 2.27 -20.19
C LEU A 174 -13.66 1.52 -19.67
N TYR A 175 -13.99 1.68 -18.39
CA TYR A 175 -15.05 0.99 -17.66
C TYR A 175 -15.87 2.00 -16.83
N PRO A 176 -16.86 2.69 -17.44
CA PRO A 176 -17.60 3.76 -16.79
C PRO A 176 -18.34 3.37 -15.50
N GLU A 177 -18.64 2.08 -15.32
CA GLU A 177 -19.24 1.52 -14.11
C GLU A 177 -18.36 1.63 -12.87
N VAL A 178 -17.05 1.80 -13.03
CA VAL A 178 -16.07 1.91 -11.93
C VAL A 178 -16.46 3.02 -10.96
N THR A 179 -16.89 4.18 -11.46
CA THR A 179 -17.30 5.30 -10.60
C THR A 179 -18.45 4.89 -9.69
N LYS A 180 -19.52 4.33 -10.26
CA LYS A 180 -20.70 3.86 -9.51
C LYS A 180 -20.33 2.77 -8.51
N PHE A 181 -19.47 1.83 -8.91
CA PHE A 181 -19.02 0.76 -8.03
C PHE A 181 -18.31 1.29 -6.78
N ILE A 182 -17.40 2.26 -6.96
CA ILE A 182 -16.61 2.85 -5.88
C ILE A 182 -17.46 3.73 -4.96
N THR A 183 -18.37 4.53 -5.51
CA THR A 183 -19.10 5.54 -4.74
C THR A 183 -20.41 5.02 -4.14
N GLU A 184 -21.01 4.00 -4.73
CA GLU A 184 -22.36 3.55 -4.37
C GLU A 184 -22.43 2.05 -4.10
N ASP A 185 -22.13 1.21 -5.10
CA ASP A 185 -22.49 -0.21 -5.03
C ASP A 185 -21.70 -0.95 -3.93
N TYR A 186 -20.36 -0.85 -3.92
CA TYR A 186 -19.55 -1.53 -2.91
C TYR A 186 -19.76 -0.98 -1.49
N PRO A 187 -19.79 0.34 -1.25
CA PRO A 187 -20.16 0.88 0.07
C PRO A 187 -21.54 0.42 0.57
N LEU A 188 -22.54 0.33 -0.31
CA LEU A 188 -23.87 -0.15 0.05
C LEU A 188 -23.84 -1.62 0.46
N GLU A 189 -23.14 -2.48 -0.28
CA GLU A 189 -23.00 -3.91 0.06
C GLU A 189 -22.22 -4.11 1.37
N LEU A 190 -21.18 -3.31 1.63
CA LEU A 190 -20.50 -3.30 2.93
C LEU A 190 -21.46 -2.96 4.08
N GLU A 191 -22.31 -1.95 3.88
CA GLU A 191 -23.28 -1.52 4.88
C GLU A 191 -24.35 -2.59 5.13
N LYS A 192 -24.86 -3.23 4.07
CA LYS A 192 -25.77 -4.38 4.18
C LYS A 192 -25.14 -5.52 4.97
N GLY A 193 -23.91 -5.90 4.63
CA GLY A 193 -23.14 -6.91 5.36
C GLY A 193 -22.93 -6.54 6.83
N ARG A 194 -22.62 -5.27 7.14
CA ARG A 194 -22.49 -4.75 8.50
C ARG A 194 -23.80 -4.85 9.30
N LEU A 195 -24.93 -4.65 8.63
CA LEU A 195 -26.27 -4.70 9.23
C LEU A 195 -26.88 -6.11 9.20
N GLY A 196 -26.23 -7.10 8.59
CA GLY A 196 -26.74 -8.46 8.43
C GLY A 196 -27.99 -8.55 7.56
N ARG A 197 -28.11 -7.68 6.54
CA ARG A 197 -29.24 -7.58 5.63
C ARG A 197 -28.90 -8.03 4.23
#